data_AF-A0A376NYY1-F1
#
_entry.id   AF-A0A376NYY1-F1
#
_cell.length_a   1.000
_cell.length_b   1.000
_cell.length_c   1.000
_cell.angle_alpha   90.00
_cell.angle_beta   90.00
_cell.angle_gamma   90.00
#
_symmetry.space_group_name_H-M   'P 1'
#
loop_
_entity.id
_entity.type
_entity.pdbx_description
1 polymer ?
#
loop_
_entity_poly.entity_id
_entity_poly.type
_entity_poly.pdbx_seq_one_letter_code
_entity_poly.pdbx_strand_id
1 'polypeptide(L)'
;MSGFFQRLFGKDNKPAIARGPLGLHLNSGFTLDTLAFRLLEDELLIALPGEEFTVAAVSHIDLGGGSQIFRYYTSGDEFLQINTTGGEDIDDIDDIKLFVYEESYGISKESHWREAINAKAMGAMTLNWQEKRWQRFFNSEEPGNIEPVYMLEKSRKSKPCQMGSP
;
A
#
# COMPACT_ATOMS: atom_id res chain seq x y z
N MET A 1 -27.23 44.20 -18.34
CA MET A 1 -26.57 44.32 -17.02
C MET A 1 -26.60 42.98 -16.26
N SER A 2 -26.06 41.89 -16.82
CA SER A 2 -26.08 40.56 -16.16
C SER A 2 -24.72 39.83 -16.15
N GLY A 3 -23.74 40.28 -16.94
CA GLY A 3 -22.45 39.59 -17.08
C GLY A 3 -21.39 39.88 -16.01
N PHE A 4 -21.62 40.84 -15.11
CA PHE A 4 -20.59 41.29 -14.17
C PHE A 4 -20.62 40.55 -12.81
N PHE A 5 -21.81 40.16 -12.34
CA PHE A 5 -21.97 39.42 -11.07
C PHE A 5 -21.52 37.95 -11.15
N GLN A 6 -21.55 37.35 -12.34
CA GLN A 6 -21.16 35.94 -12.52
C GLN A 6 -19.64 35.71 -12.45
N ARG A 7 -18.83 36.76 -12.63
CA ARG A 7 -17.37 36.73 -12.46
C ARG A 7 -16.89 36.98 -11.03
N LEU A 8 -17.71 37.59 -10.16
CA LEU A 8 -17.38 37.77 -8.74
C LEU A 8 -17.73 36.55 -7.87
N PHE A 9 -18.67 35.71 -8.32
CA PHE A 9 -19.07 34.47 -7.65
C PHE A 9 -18.67 33.22 -8.46
N GLY A 10 -17.57 33.32 -9.20
CA GLY A 10 -16.94 32.13 -9.80
C GLY A 10 -16.48 31.23 -8.66
N LYS A 11 -17.31 30.24 -8.29
CA LYS A 11 -16.84 29.09 -7.52
C LYS A 11 -15.63 28.56 -8.28
N ASP A 12 -14.46 28.67 -7.67
CA ASP A 12 -13.32 27.85 -8.01
C ASP A 12 -13.81 26.40 -7.88
N ASN A 13 -14.33 25.83 -8.96
CA ASN A 13 -14.56 24.40 -9.09
C ASN A 13 -13.19 23.75 -9.24
N LYS A 14 -12.33 23.89 -8.21
CA LYS A 14 -11.20 23.00 -8.04
C LYS A 14 -11.80 21.60 -8.01
N PRO A 15 -11.38 20.70 -8.91
CA PRO A 15 -11.90 19.34 -8.91
C PRO A 15 -11.73 18.78 -7.49
N ALA A 16 -12.81 18.24 -6.93
CA ALA A 16 -12.75 17.60 -5.63
C ALA A 16 -11.64 16.56 -5.66
N ILE A 17 -10.77 16.58 -4.66
CA ILE A 17 -9.72 15.58 -4.54
C ILE A 17 -10.41 14.23 -4.39
N ALA A 18 -10.17 13.32 -5.33
CA ALA A 18 -10.64 11.94 -5.21
C ALA A 18 -9.97 11.33 -3.98
N ARG A 19 -10.79 10.95 -3.00
CA ARG A 19 -10.40 10.29 -1.76
C ARG A 19 -10.83 8.84 -1.85
N GLY A 20 -9.97 7.94 -1.40
CA GLY A 20 -10.33 6.55 -1.16
C GLY A 20 -10.73 6.32 0.29
N PRO A 21 -10.77 5.04 0.72
CA PRO A 21 -11.11 4.67 2.09
C PRO A 21 -10.35 5.45 3.16
N LEU A 22 -11.02 5.75 4.27
CA LEU A 22 -10.52 6.56 5.39
C LEU A 22 -10.11 7.99 4.99
N GLY A 23 -10.55 8.47 3.82
CA GLY A 23 -10.21 9.79 3.31
C GLY A 23 -8.80 9.90 2.75
N LEU A 24 -8.06 8.79 2.60
CA LEU A 24 -6.70 8.77 2.08
C LEU A 24 -6.67 9.18 0.61
N HIS A 25 -5.64 9.93 0.24
CA HIS A 25 -5.48 10.43 -1.13
C HIS A 25 -4.02 10.81 -1.39
N LEU A 26 -3.73 11.17 -2.63
CA LEU A 26 -2.41 11.66 -3.00
C LEU A 26 -2.05 12.92 -2.18
N ASN A 27 -0.86 12.93 -1.58
CA ASN A 27 -0.36 13.96 -0.65
C ASN A 27 -1.09 14.04 0.70
N SER A 28 -1.93 13.07 1.08
CA SER A 28 -2.42 12.96 2.45
C SER A 28 -1.33 12.38 3.37
N GLY A 29 -1.41 12.66 4.67
CA GLY A 29 -0.62 11.98 5.68
C GLY A 29 -1.46 10.99 6.48
N PHE A 30 -0.81 9.97 7.05
CA PHE A 30 -1.40 9.11 8.08
C PHE A 30 -0.37 8.80 9.16
N THR A 31 -0.86 8.43 10.34
CA THR A 31 -0.02 8.10 11.49
C THR A 31 -0.26 6.68 11.97
N LEU A 32 0.80 6.02 12.42
CA LEU A 32 0.75 4.73 13.09
C LEU A 32 1.05 4.92 14.58
N ASP A 33 0.13 4.49 15.44
CA ASP A 33 0.39 4.39 16.88
C ASP A 33 1.26 3.16 17.15
N THR A 34 2.53 3.39 17.51
CA THR A 34 3.48 2.30 17.77
C THR A 34 3.60 1.92 19.25
N LEU A 35 2.79 2.50 20.14
CA LEU A 35 2.95 2.33 21.59
C LEU A 35 2.94 0.85 22.01
N ALA A 36 1.98 0.07 21.49
CA ALA A 36 1.88 -1.36 21.80
C ALA A 36 3.11 -2.15 21.31
N PHE A 37 3.70 -1.76 20.18
CA PHE A 37 4.90 -2.41 19.65
C PHE A 37 6.15 -2.04 20.44
N ARG A 38 6.28 -0.77 20.85
CA ARG A 38 7.39 -0.30 21.71
C ARG A 38 7.43 -1.02 23.05
N LEU A 39 6.26 -1.34 23.62
CA LEU A 39 6.17 -2.12 24.86
C LEU A 39 6.72 -3.56 24.72
N LEU A 40 6.82 -4.06 23.49
CA LEU A 40 7.29 -5.41 23.16
C LEU A 40 8.57 -5.38 22.31
N GLU A 41 9.27 -4.24 22.25
CA GLU A 41 10.37 -4.01 21.31
C GLU A 41 11.46 -5.09 21.41
N ASP A 42 11.83 -5.48 22.63
CA ASP A 42 12.83 -6.54 22.90
C ASP A 42 12.38 -7.95 22.42
N GLU A 43 11.08 -8.17 22.18
CA GLU A 43 10.53 -9.43 21.68
C GLU A 43 10.30 -9.43 20.16
N LEU A 44 10.34 -8.26 19.53
CA LEU A 44 10.15 -8.12 18.10
C LEU A 44 11.41 -8.51 17.34
N LEU A 45 11.21 -9.21 16.23
CA LEU A 45 12.29 -9.55 15.30
C LEU A 45 12.47 -8.50 14.18
N ILE A 46 11.62 -7.47 14.17
CA ILE A 46 11.67 -6.41 13.17
C ILE A 46 11.99 -5.09 13.85
N ALA A 47 12.64 -4.18 13.13
CA ALA A 47 12.68 -2.80 13.52
C ALA A 47 11.27 -2.18 13.41
N LEU A 48 10.90 -1.33 14.37
CA LEU A 48 9.64 -0.60 14.28
C LEU A 48 9.70 0.38 13.09
N PRO A 49 8.65 0.45 12.27
CA PRO A 49 8.58 1.45 11.22
C PRO A 49 8.39 2.85 11.83
N GLY A 50 8.48 3.88 10.98
CA GLY A 50 8.13 5.24 11.38
C GLY A 50 6.68 5.38 11.85
N GLU A 51 6.37 6.51 12.48
CA GLU A 51 5.01 6.80 12.97
C GLU A 51 4.23 7.74 12.05
N GLU A 52 4.91 8.50 11.20
CA GLU A 52 4.30 9.49 10.31
C GLU A 52 4.65 9.20 8.86
N PHE A 53 3.61 9.10 8.02
CA PHE A 53 3.75 8.75 6.62
C PHE A 53 3.04 9.75 5.73
N THR A 54 3.67 10.11 4.62
CA THR A 54 3.06 10.95 3.57
C THR A 54 2.85 10.11 2.31
N VAL A 55 1.65 10.15 1.75
CA VAL A 55 1.29 9.40 0.54
C VAL A 55 1.85 10.09 -0.71
N ALA A 56 2.82 9.46 -1.37
CA ALA A 56 3.46 9.96 -2.58
C ALA A 56 2.89 9.36 -3.87
N ALA A 57 2.24 8.19 -3.79
CA ALA A 57 1.51 7.63 -4.91
C ALA A 57 0.29 6.83 -4.44
N VAL A 58 -0.73 6.77 -5.29
CA VAL A 58 -1.95 6.01 -5.02
C VAL A 58 -2.26 5.08 -6.18
N SER A 59 -2.88 3.96 -5.86
CA SER A 59 -3.31 2.95 -6.82
C SER A 59 -4.63 2.35 -6.36
N HIS A 60 -5.44 1.95 -7.34
CA HIS A 60 -6.72 1.28 -7.14
C HIS A 60 -6.79 0.12 -8.13
N ILE A 61 -7.05 -1.08 -7.61
CA ILE A 61 -7.17 -2.32 -8.37
C ILE A 61 -8.56 -2.90 -8.09
N ASP A 62 -9.34 -3.08 -9.15
CA ASP A 62 -10.62 -3.81 -9.11
C ASP A 62 -10.35 -5.31 -9.33
N LEU A 63 -10.70 -6.14 -8.36
CA LEU A 63 -10.55 -7.59 -8.43
C LEU A 63 -11.79 -8.28 -9.03
N GLY A 64 -12.85 -7.52 -9.33
CA GLY A 64 -14.17 -8.04 -9.69
C GLY A 64 -14.99 -8.46 -8.47
N GLY A 65 -16.29 -8.71 -8.69
CA GLY A 65 -17.19 -9.15 -7.61
C GLY A 65 -17.45 -8.11 -6.51
N GLY A 66 -17.06 -6.84 -6.73
CA GLY A 66 -17.14 -5.77 -5.74
C GLY A 66 -15.92 -5.66 -4.83
N SER A 67 -14.92 -6.54 -4.96
CA SER A 67 -13.69 -6.49 -4.19
C SER A 67 -12.65 -5.56 -4.83
N GLN A 68 -12.04 -4.72 -4.01
CA GLN A 68 -11.13 -3.66 -4.44
C GLN A 68 -9.89 -3.64 -3.54
N ILE A 69 -8.74 -3.29 -4.11
CA ILE A 69 -7.48 -3.02 -3.40
C ILE A 69 -7.08 -1.57 -3.63
N PHE A 70 -6.91 -0.83 -2.55
CA PHE A 70 -6.32 0.50 -2.54
C PHE A 70 -4.90 0.43 -1.99
N ARG A 71 -3.91 0.92 -2.74
CA ARG A 71 -2.52 1.04 -2.29
C ARG A 71 -2.09 2.50 -2.21
N TYR A 72 -1.55 2.87 -1.06
CA TYR A 72 -1.01 4.19 -0.77
C TYR A 72 0.48 4.05 -0.50
N TYR A 73 1.29 4.33 -1.52
CA TYR A 73 2.74 4.31 -1.41
C TYR A 73 3.19 5.57 -0.67
N THR A 74 4.02 5.38 0.35
CA THR A 74 4.56 6.47 1.14
C THR A 74 5.65 7.19 0.35
N SER A 75 6.17 8.31 0.88
CA SER A 75 7.37 8.95 0.36
C SER A 75 8.66 8.18 0.68
N GLY A 76 8.58 7.16 1.55
CA GLY A 76 9.64 6.19 1.80
C GLY A 76 9.49 4.99 0.88
N ASP A 77 9.82 3.80 1.40
CA ASP A 77 9.74 2.54 0.66
C ASP A 77 8.51 1.70 1.06
N GLU A 78 7.70 2.16 2.01
CA GLU A 78 6.51 1.46 2.50
C GLU A 78 5.27 1.71 1.63
N PHE A 79 4.27 0.86 1.82
CA PHE A 79 2.92 1.16 1.36
C PHE A 79 1.84 0.65 2.31
N LEU A 80 0.76 1.42 2.44
CA LEU A 80 -0.47 0.99 3.09
C LEU A 80 -1.39 0.36 2.04
N GLN A 81 -1.91 -0.82 2.33
CA GLN A 81 -2.94 -1.48 1.53
C GLN A 81 -4.25 -1.54 2.34
N ILE A 82 -5.35 -1.16 1.69
CA ILE A 82 -6.70 -1.33 2.21
C ILE A 82 -7.48 -2.16 1.21
N ASN A 83 -8.03 -3.29 1.66
CA ASN A 83 -8.93 -4.11 0.87
C ASN A 83 -10.37 -3.80 1.27
N THR A 84 -11.25 -3.67 0.29
CA THR A 84 -12.69 -3.44 0.54
C THR A 84 -13.55 -4.34 -0.32
N THR A 85 -14.78 -4.60 0.12
CA THR A 85 -15.79 -5.33 -0.65
C THR A 85 -17.14 -4.61 -0.58
N GLY A 86 -17.71 -4.28 -1.74
CA GLY A 86 -19.05 -3.67 -1.82
C GLY A 86 -19.08 -2.14 -1.79
N GLY A 87 -17.98 -1.49 -1.41
CA GLY A 87 -17.84 -0.03 -1.42
C GLY A 87 -16.48 0.45 -0.94
N GLU A 88 -16.41 1.71 -0.49
CA GLU A 88 -15.20 2.38 0.02
C GLU A 88 -15.41 2.99 1.41
N ASP A 89 -16.59 2.81 2.02
CA ASP A 89 -16.89 3.33 3.34
C ASP A 89 -16.20 2.46 4.41
N ILE A 90 -16.13 2.96 5.64
CA ILE A 90 -15.44 2.25 6.73
C ILE A 90 -16.02 0.85 7.00
N ASP A 91 -17.32 0.68 6.77
CA ASP A 91 -18.04 -0.59 6.96
C ASP A 91 -17.74 -1.61 5.84
N ASP A 92 -17.18 -1.17 4.71
CA ASP A 92 -16.80 -2.01 3.57
C ASP A 92 -15.34 -2.50 3.67
N ILE A 93 -14.57 -2.07 4.69
CA ILE A 93 -13.16 -2.42 4.84
C ILE A 93 -13.02 -3.85 5.36
N ASP A 94 -12.42 -4.71 4.55
CA ASP A 94 -12.09 -6.10 4.92
C ASP A 94 -10.81 -6.16 5.75
N ASP A 95 -9.78 -5.41 5.34
CA ASP A 95 -8.48 -5.38 6.03
C ASP A 95 -7.63 -4.16 5.70
N ILE A 96 -6.71 -3.84 6.62
CA ILE A 96 -5.69 -2.80 6.48
C ILE A 96 -4.33 -3.44 6.77
N LYS A 97 -3.35 -3.23 5.88
CA LYS A 97 -1.99 -3.77 5.99
C LYS A 97 -0.95 -2.70 5.69
N LEU A 98 0.02 -2.53 6.58
CA LEU A 98 1.23 -1.75 6.29
C LEU A 98 2.34 -2.71 5.86
N PHE A 99 2.87 -2.52 4.66
CA PHE A 99 3.99 -3.29 4.13
C PHE A 99 5.27 -2.49 4.24
N VAL A 100 6.26 -3.09 4.89
CA VAL A 100 7.62 -2.56 5.08
C VAL A 100 8.58 -3.61 4.55
N TYR A 101 9.55 -3.20 3.73
CA TYR A 101 10.55 -4.12 3.19
C TYR A 101 11.67 -4.34 4.21
N GLU A 102 11.90 -5.60 4.57
CA GLU A 102 13.02 -5.99 5.43
C GLU A 102 14.34 -6.02 4.64
N GLU A 103 14.33 -6.61 3.45
CA GLU A 103 15.50 -6.77 2.59
C GLU A 103 15.13 -6.46 1.14
N SER A 104 16.11 -5.91 0.40
CA SER A 104 15.97 -5.61 -1.03
C SER A 104 17.15 -6.19 -1.81
N TYR A 105 16.83 -6.93 -2.86
CA TYR A 105 17.81 -7.67 -3.65
C TYR A 105 17.77 -7.23 -5.12
N GLY A 106 18.92 -6.84 -5.66
CA GLY A 106 19.08 -6.53 -7.08
C GLY A 106 19.16 -7.80 -7.92
N ILE A 107 18.19 -8.02 -8.82
CA ILE A 107 18.16 -9.17 -9.74
C ILE A 107 18.43 -8.69 -11.17
N SER A 108 19.53 -9.14 -11.78
CA SER A 108 19.99 -8.64 -13.10
C SER A 108 19.73 -9.58 -14.28
N LYS A 109 19.22 -10.80 -14.04
CA LYS A 109 18.95 -11.81 -15.08
C LYS A 109 17.53 -12.32 -14.99
N GLU A 110 16.89 -12.52 -16.14
CA GLU A 110 15.52 -13.04 -16.21
C GLU A 110 15.39 -14.43 -15.58
N SER A 111 16.38 -15.31 -15.75
CA SER A 111 16.36 -16.65 -15.14
C SER A 111 16.32 -16.56 -13.60
N HIS A 112 17.16 -15.71 -13.00
CA HIS A 112 17.15 -15.49 -11.56
C HIS A 112 15.86 -14.82 -11.09
N TRP A 113 15.27 -13.93 -11.90
CA TRP A 113 13.96 -13.36 -11.60
C TRP A 113 12.88 -14.43 -11.55
N ARG A 114 12.81 -15.31 -12.55
CA ARG A 114 11.86 -16.44 -12.60
C ARG A 114 12.06 -17.41 -11.44
N GLU A 115 13.31 -17.64 -11.02
CA GLU A 115 13.62 -18.45 -9.85
C GLU A 115 13.15 -17.78 -8.55
N ALA A 116 13.34 -16.47 -8.41
CA ALA A 116 12.96 -15.72 -7.22
C ALA A 116 11.45 -15.62 -7.03
N ILE A 117 10.67 -15.53 -8.11
CA ILE A 117 9.21 -15.38 -8.02
C ILE A 117 8.44 -16.70 -8.08
N ASN A 118 9.09 -17.86 -8.23
CA ASN A 118 8.32 -19.11 -8.35
C ASN A 118 7.68 -19.52 -7.01
N ALA A 119 6.72 -20.46 -7.07
CA ALA A 119 6.04 -20.98 -5.89
C ALA A 119 6.98 -21.55 -4.82
N LYS A 120 8.13 -22.12 -5.21
CA LYS A 120 9.10 -22.67 -4.24
C LYS A 120 9.79 -21.58 -3.41
N ALA A 121 10.07 -20.43 -4.01
CA ALA A 121 10.69 -19.31 -3.32
C ALA A 121 9.67 -18.47 -2.54
N MET A 122 8.54 -18.12 -3.16
CA MET A 122 7.56 -17.19 -2.57
C MET A 122 6.37 -17.87 -1.88
N GLY A 123 5.93 -19.01 -2.38
CA GLY A 123 4.71 -19.70 -1.94
C GLY A 123 4.94 -20.86 -0.99
N ALA A 124 6.16 -21.02 -0.47
CA ALA A 124 6.51 -22.12 0.42
C ALA A 124 5.64 -22.14 1.67
N MET A 125 5.30 -23.33 2.16
CA MET A 125 4.48 -23.48 3.37
C MET A 125 5.18 -22.94 4.63
N THR A 126 6.51 -22.99 4.65
CA THR A 126 7.32 -22.57 5.79
C THR A 126 8.49 -21.72 5.36
N LEU A 127 8.81 -20.72 6.17
CA LEU A 127 9.97 -19.83 6.00
C LEU A 127 10.86 -19.95 7.25
N ASN A 128 12.15 -20.15 7.06
CA ASN A 128 13.13 -20.00 8.15
C ASN A 128 13.70 -18.59 8.06
N TRP A 129 13.45 -17.77 9.08
CA TRP A 129 13.88 -16.38 9.11
C TRP A 129 14.14 -15.94 10.56
N GLN A 130 15.26 -15.27 10.78
CA GLN A 130 15.79 -14.89 12.09
C GLN A 130 15.76 -16.02 13.12
N GLU A 131 16.36 -17.16 12.76
CA GLU A 131 16.45 -18.38 13.59
C GLU A 131 15.09 -18.98 14.03
N LYS A 132 13.98 -18.42 13.55
CA LYS A 132 12.63 -18.93 13.77
C LYS A 132 12.09 -19.59 12.51
N ARG A 133 11.22 -20.58 12.72
CA ARG A 133 10.47 -21.23 11.66
C ARG A 133 9.04 -20.70 11.66
N TRP A 134 8.67 -20.09 10.55
CA TRP A 134 7.36 -19.50 10.31
C TRP A 134 6.53 -20.41 9.41
N GLN A 135 5.22 -20.33 9.56
CA GLN A 135 4.25 -20.98 8.67
C GLN A 135 3.44 -19.88 7.98
N ARG A 136 3.07 -20.11 6.72
CA ARG A 136 2.19 -19.17 6.03
C ARG A 136 0.84 -19.09 6.75
N PHE A 137 0.35 -17.87 6.90
CA PHE A 137 -0.97 -17.60 7.47
C PHE A 137 -2.07 -17.74 6.41
N PHE A 138 -1.84 -17.17 5.22
CA PHE A 138 -2.75 -17.27 4.09
C PHE A 138 -2.64 -18.64 3.41
N ASN A 139 -3.79 -19.19 2.98
CA ASN A 139 -3.87 -20.49 2.31
C ASN A 139 -3.15 -21.61 3.10
N SER A 140 -3.24 -21.54 4.44
CA SER A 140 -2.54 -22.47 5.34
C SER A 140 -3.01 -23.92 5.18
N GLU A 141 -4.27 -24.13 4.79
CA GLU A 141 -4.87 -25.44 4.56
C GLU A 141 -4.56 -26.02 3.17
N GLU A 142 -4.13 -25.20 2.21
CA GLU A 142 -3.82 -25.69 0.88
C GLU A 142 -2.54 -26.53 0.90
N PRO A 143 -2.49 -27.68 0.21
CA PRO A 143 -1.28 -28.49 0.18
C PRO A 143 -0.23 -27.90 -0.76
N GLY A 144 1.05 -28.04 -0.40
CA GLY A 144 2.16 -27.68 -1.27
C GLY A 144 2.42 -26.18 -1.37
N ASN A 145 3.22 -25.79 -2.37
CA ASN A 145 3.59 -24.40 -2.60
C ASN A 145 2.50 -23.65 -3.38
N ILE A 146 2.25 -22.39 -3.04
CA ILE A 146 1.25 -21.54 -3.72
C ILE A 146 1.89 -20.80 -4.88
N GLU A 147 1.27 -20.88 -6.05
CA GLU A 147 1.69 -20.06 -7.18
C GLU A 147 1.36 -18.58 -6.92
N PRO A 148 2.30 -17.65 -7.16
CA PRO A 148 2.00 -16.23 -7.03
C PRO A 148 0.90 -15.80 -7.99
N VAL A 149 0.00 -14.95 -7.49
CA VAL A 149 -1.06 -14.34 -8.30
C VAL A 149 -0.55 -13.05 -8.90
N TYR A 150 -0.56 -12.98 -10.23
CA TYR A 150 -0.16 -11.78 -10.97
C TYR A 150 -1.32 -10.80 -11.03
N MET A 151 -1.05 -9.55 -10.67
CA MET A 151 -2.00 -8.44 -10.76
C MET A 151 -1.39 -7.30 -11.56
N LEU A 152 -2.15 -6.74 -12.49
CA LEU A 152 -1.74 -5.54 -13.21
C LEU A 152 -2.18 -4.32 -12.40
N GLU A 153 -1.20 -3.50 -12.03
CA GLU A 153 -1.43 -2.31 -11.22
C GLU A 153 -1.09 -1.03 -12.00
N LYS A 154 -1.90 0.01 -11.84
CA LYS A 154 -1.61 1.36 -12.34
C LYS A 154 -1.59 2.36 -11.19
N SER A 155 -0.43 2.95 -10.93
CA SER A 155 -0.26 3.97 -9.90
C SER A 155 -0.19 5.38 -10.45
N ARG A 156 -0.75 6.33 -9.70
CA ARG A 156 -0.64 7.77 -9.94
C ARG A 156 0.28 8.38 -8.90
N LYS A 157 1.38 8.98 -9.34
CA LYS A 157 2.37 9.64 -8.48
C LYS A 157 2.09 11.13 -8.31
N SER A 158 2.59 11.70 -7.21
CA SER A 158 2.67 13.15 -7.05
C SER A 158 3.58 13.74 -8.13
N LYS A 159 3.26 14.94 -8.60
CA LYS A 159 4.19 15.66 -9.47
C LYS A 159 5.41 16.03 -8.62
N PRO A 160 6.65 15.90 -9.13
CA PRO A 160 7.82 16.38 -8.41
C PRO A 160 7.62 17.87 -8.12
N CYS A 161 7.84 18.25 -6.85
CA CYS A 161 7.87 19.64 -6.46
C CYS A 161 8.98 20.31 -7.28
N GLN A 162 8.61 21.17 -8.24
CA GLN A 162 9.59 22.06 -8.85
C GLN A 162 9.99 23.01 -7.72
N MET A 163 11.12 22.72 -7.07
CA MET A 163 11.76 23.73 -6.23
C MET A 163 12.13 24.87 -7.16
N GLY A 164 11.34 25.95 -7.09
CA GLY A 164 11.67 27.21 -7.74
C GLY A 164 13.07 27.59 -7.30
N SER A 165 14.00 27.63 -8.24
CA SER A 165 15.28 28.28 -8.01
C SER A 165 14.99 29.78 -7.77
N PRO A 166 15.68 30.41 -6.80
CA PRO A 166 15.45 31.81 -6.42
C PRO A 166 15.65 32.79 -7.57
#